data_AF-A0A7X0EYJ1-F1
#
_entry.id   AF-A0A7X0EYJ1-F1
#
_cell.length_a   1.000
_cell.length_b   1.000
_cell.length_c   1.000
_cell.angle_alpha   90.00
_cell.angle_beta   90.00
_cell.angle_gamma   90.00
#
_symmetry.space_group_name_H-M   'P 1'
#
loop_
_entity.id
_entity.type
_entity.pdbx_description
1 polymer ?
#
loop_
_entity_poly.entity_id
_entity_poly.type
_entity_poly.pdbx_seq_one_letter_code
_entity_poly.pdbx_strand_id
1 'polypeptide(L)'
;MPLSRPALTGAALATGLLACALAPAAVTASPTGTTAAGTRETPRAVYLAAGLRGANEVGAKGDADGRSTVVLKISGNRVTFAIRWNRIDLPSAGHVHLGARGTNGAVKIPFFTAAPPRTTLGVLGTVEADAALLGSLVRDPSGFYANLHNAKHPQGAVRGQFHRLARPVDLRGVLHGSNQATLGAHADGAQEVRGDDGMKRGDPDGGGAWWLRPHGSAIGYTALWEGLAPVTGGHIHKGGPGRNGPVVADLLGAPAKGLPANLIGLAGEARVPAAVVRRIAANPGGYYTNLHTTEFGGGAVRSRLAGGRLDHPRALTADVLRGRQVYACARQRGGGHAFTRPHGAAAELRRGISLTLAPGGSPRWAASDGSAVRGRPVARTADGRGRLPVLLLAAAPSGRGGLLSHTTQILRVNAEGGLPPAGSCRPGTKALVPFGADYLFLG
;
A
#
# COMPACT_ATOMS: atom_id res chain seq x y z
N MET A 1 18.57 59.03 -39.85
CA MET A 1 19.20 60.25 -39.28
C MET A 1 18.12 61.11 -38.63
N PRO A 2 18.47 61.99 -37.66
CA PRO A 2 17.69 62.19 -36.42
C PRO A 2 16.54 63.20 -36.58
N LEU A 3 15.66 63.37 -35.58
CA LEU A 3 15.75 64.24 -34.38
C LEU A 3 14.47 64.02 -33.55
N SER A 4 14.24 64.38 -32.29
CA SER A 4 14.98 64.72 -31.05
C SER A 4 13.92 65.20 -30.03
N ARG A 5 14.19 65.09 -28.72
CA ARG A 5 13.29 65.56 -27.61
C ARG A 5 13.29 67.10 -27.49
N PRO A 6 12.39 67.72 -26.69
CA PRO A 6 12.63 67.93 -25.23
C PRO A 6 11.37 67.48 -24.41
N ALA A 7 11.05 67.86 -23.16
CA ALA A 7 11.59 68.79 -22.15
C ALA A 7 11.34 68.29 -20.70
N LEU A 8 11.34 69.19 -19.70
CA LEU A 8 10.91 68.99 -18.30
C LEU A 8 10.13 70.22 -17.78
N THR A 9 9.27 70.04 -16.78
CA THR A 9 8.96 70.96 -15.65
C THR A 9 8.26 70.13 -14.54
N GLY A 10 8.27 70.46 -13.24
CA GLY A 10 8.98 71.53 -12.51
C GLY A 10 8.16 72.02 -11.29
N ALA A 11 8.83 72.24 -10.14
CA ALA A 11 8.31 72.85 -8.89
C ALA A 11 7.32 72.02 -8.02
N ALA A 12 7.20 72.22 -6.70
CA ALA A 12 7.76 73.26 -5.82
C ALA A 12 8.15 72.74 -4.42
N LEU A 13 9.01 73.49 -3.72
CA LEU A 13 9.45 73.31 -2.33
C LEU A 13 9.35 74.66 -1.59
N ALA A 14 8.84 74.66 -0.36
CA ALA A 14 8.88 75.76 0.61
C ALA A 14 8.66 75.15 2.03
N THR A 15 9.65 75.11 2.93
CA THR A 15 9.98 76.15 3.94
C THR A 15 8.75 76.62 4.74
N GLY A 16 8.67 76.53 6.08
CA GLY A 16 9.62 76.04 7.10
C GLY A 16 9.52 76.92 8.36
N LEU A 17 9.64 76.36 9.57
CA LEU A 17 9.84 77.12 10.83
C LEU A 17 10.27 76.20 11.98
N LEU A 18 11.26 76.66 12.76
CA LEU A 18 11.76 75.98 13.97
C LEU A 18 11.00 76.43 15.21
N ALA A 19 10.76 75.50 16.14
CA ALA A 19 10.53 75.80 17.55
C ALA A 19 11.11 74.66 18.41
N CYS A 20 12.03 74.99 19.32
CA CYS A 20 12.61 74.03 20.26
C CYS A 20 11.67 73.78 21.44
N ALA A 21 11.41 72.50 21.75
CA ALA A 21 10.85 72.07 23.03
C ALA A 21 11.51 70.74 23.45
N LEU A 22 11.64 70.52 24.76
CA LEU A 22 12.47 69.45 25.33
C LEU A 22 11.93 68.03 25.09
N ALA A 23 12.83 67.06 25.00
CA ALA A 23 12.52 65.63 24.88
C ALA A 23 11.88 65.06 26.17
N PRO A 24 11.16 63.93 26.05
CA PRO A 24 11.83 62.68 26.42
C PRO A 24 11.58 61.47 25.49
N ALA A 25 12.56 60.55 25.49
CA ALA A 25 12.47 59.14 25.06
C ALA A 25 11.82 58.82 23.69
N ALA A 26 12.63 58.77 22.64
CA ALA A 26 12.23 58.16 21.37
C ALA A 26 12.18 56.62 21.48
N VAL A 27 10.98 56.04 21.39
CA VAL A 27 10.80 54.63 21.02
C VAL A 27 10.77 54.55 19.49
N THR A 28 11.87 54.10 18.89
CA THR A 28 11.96 53.87 17.45
C THR A 28 11.20 52.61 17.04
N ALA A 29 9.92 52.76 16.72
CA ALA A 29 9.14 51.71 16.07
C ALA A 29 9.66 51.46 14.65
N SER A 30 10.53 50.47 14.48
CA SER A 30 11.02 50.03 13.17
C SER A 30 9.89 49.42 12.34
N PRO A 31 9.70 49.80 11.06
CA PRO A 31 8.70 49.21 10.20
C PRO A 31 9.18 47.85 9.68
N THR A 32 8.96 46.77 10.44
CA THR A 32 9.20 45.39 10.01
C THR A 32 8.09 44.89 9.09
N GLY A 33 7.99 45.52 7.92
CA GLY A 33 7.25 44.99 6.78
C GLY A 33 8.00 43.82 6.14
N THR A 34 8.03 42.66 6.81
CA THR A 34 8.55 41.41 6.24
C THR A 34 7.43 40.39 6.15
N THR A 35 7.08 40.06 4.91
CA THR A 35 6.13 39.02 4.51
C THR A 35 6.19 37.79 5.40
N ALA A 36 5.06 37.44 6.02
CA ALA A 36 4.88 36.12 6.60
C ALA A 36 5.05 35.09 5.49
N ALA A 37 6.14 34.31 5.56
CA ALA A 37 6.36 33.20 4.66
C ALA A 37 5.23 32.19 4.89
N GLY A 38 4.25 32.18 3.97
CA GLY A 38 3.13 31.26 4.03
C GLY A 38 3.67 29.84 4.14
N THR A 39 3.39 29.19 5.26
CA THR A 39 3.75 27.78 5.47
C THR A 39 3.10 26.99 4.35
N ARG A 40 3.93 26.52 3.41
CA ARG A 40 3.47 25.74 2.25
C ARG A 40 2.98 24.40 2.78
N GLU A 41 1.70 24.36 3.15
CA GLU A 41 1.04 23.18 3.70
C GLU A 41 1.33 22.01 2.78
N THR A 42 2.04 21.00 3.29
CA THR A 42 2.48 19.87 2.46
C THR A 42 1.23 19.15 1.96
N PRO A 43 1.01 19.03 0.63
CA PRO A 43 -0.27 18.57 0.11
C PRO A 43 -0.66 17.23 0.71
N ARG A 44 -1.75 17.22 1.50
CA ARG A 44 -2.17 16.06 2.28
C ARG A 44 -2.33 14.84 1.37
N ALA A 45 -1.45 13.86 1.53
CA ALA A 45 -1.40 12.69 0.67
C ALA A 45 -2.74 11.95 0.62
N VAL A 46 -3.18 11.61 -0.60
CA VAL A 46 -4.41 10.84 -0.84
C VAL A 46 -4.06 9.37 -1.00
N TYR A 47 -4.84 8.50 -0.36
CA TYR A 47 -4.66 7.06 -0.42
C TYR A 47 -5.81 6.42 -1.21
N LEU A 48 -5.48 5.61 -2.19
CA LEU A 48 -6.43 4.83 -3.01
C LEU A 48 -6.11 3.34 -2.87
N ALA A 49 -7.12 2.47 -2.92
CA ALA A 49 -6.92 1.03 -2.95
C ALA A 49 -7.81 0.33 -3.97
N ALA A 50 -7.31 -0.77 -4.53
CA ALA A 50 -8.04 -1.69 -5.38
C ALA A 50 -7.83 -3.13 -4.90
N GLY A 51 -8.91 -3.91 -4.85
CA GLY A 51 -8.86 -5.37 -4.68
C GLY A 51 -9.12 -6.03 -6.02
N LEU A 52 -8.14 -6.76 -6.55
CA LEU A 52 -8.15 -7.27 -7.92
C LEU A 52 -8.50 -8.77 -7.93
N ARG A 53 -9.27 -9.20 -8.94
CA ARG A 53 -9.62 -10.59 -9.25
C ARG A 53 -9.60 -10.81 -10.76
N GLY A 54 -9.36 -12.02 -11.26
CA GLY A 54 -9.48 -12.32 -12.68
C GLY A 54 -10.94 -12.33 -13.18
N ALA A 55 -11.90 -12.57 -12.28
CA ALA A 55 -13.33 -12.41 -12.55
C ALA A 55 -13.79 -10.96 -12.81
N ASN A 56 -12.90 -9.97 -12.63
CA ASN A 56 -13.14 -8.56 -12.99
C ASN A 56 -12.59 -8.18 -14.38
N GLU A 57 -11.88 -9.08 -15.08
CA GLU A 57 -11.40 -8.82 -16.43
C GLU A 57 -12.54 -8.64 -17.43
N VAL A 58 -12.27 -7.93 -18.53
CA VAL A 58 -13.25 -7.58 -19.56
C VAL A 58 -12.73 -8.06 -20.92
N GLY A 59 -13.52 -8.90 -21.58
CA GLY A 59 -13.13 -9.58 -22.82
C GLY A 59 -12.46 -10.92 -22.52
N ALA A 60 -11.13 -10.94 -22.43
CA ALA A 60 -10.38 -12.15 -22.10
C ALA A 60 -10.64 -12.59 -20.63
N LYS A 61 -10.63 -13.90 -20.38
CA LYS A 61 -10.74 -14.42 -19.01
C LYS A 61 -9.43 -14.19 -18.26
N GLY A 62 -9.53 -13.55 -17.09
CA GLY A 62 -8.42 -13.46 -16.14
C GLY A 62 -8.15 -14.76 -15.41
N ASP A 63 -7.20 -14.68 -14.49
CA ASP A 63 -6.77 -15.75 -13.60
C ASP A 63 -7.89 -16.08 -12.58
N ALA A 64 -8.39 -17.32 -12.64
CA ALA A 64 -9.66 -17.69 -12.03
C ALA A 64 -9.65 -17.66 -10.49
N ASP A 65 -8.53 -18.03 -9.85
CA ASP A 65 -8.32 -17.92 -8.41
C ASP A 65 -7.30 -16.83 -8.02
N GLY A 66 -6.69 -16.20 -9.03
CA GLY A 66 -5.81 -15.06 -8.93
C GLY A 66 -6.41 -13.83 -8.25
N ARG A 67 -5.63 -13.27 -7.31
CA ARG A 67 -6.01 -12.11 -6.49
C ARG A 67 -4.83 -11.18 -6.28
N SER A 68 -5.09 -9.87 -6.24
CA SER A 68 -4.08 -8.88 -5.85
C SER A 68 -4.67 -7.74 -5.04
N THR A 69 -3.82 -7.03 -4.31
CA THR A 69 -4.15 -5.79 -3.61
C THR A 69 -3.18 -4.72 -4.09
N VAL A 70 -3.72 -3.58 -4.54
CA VAL A 70 -2.94 -2.41 -4.94
C VAL A 70 -3.34 -1.25 -4.04
N VAL A 71 -2.35 -0.59 -3.44
CA VAL A 71 -2.55 0.65 -2.67
C VAL A 71 -1.62 1.73 -3.22
N LEU A 72 -2.18 2.90 -3.48
CA LEU A 72 -1.47 4.10 -3.92
C LEU A 72 -1.46 5.14 -2.81
N LYS A 73 -0.32 5.80 -2.61
CA LYS A 73 -0.16 7.06 -1.89
C LYS A 73 0.22 8.13 -2.92
N ILE A 74 -0.67 9.09 -3.13
CA ILE A 74 -0.49 10.19 -4.10
C ILE A 74 -0.18 11.47 -3.33
N SER A 75 0.93 12.13 -3.66
CA SER A 75 1.37 13.38 -3.05
C SER A 75 2.06 14.25 -4.10
N GLY A 76 1.45 15.38 -4.47
CA GLY A 76 1.89 16.16 -5.63
C GLY A 76 1.81 15.34 -6.93
N ASN A 77 2.88 15.34 -7.71
CA ASN A 77 3.04 14.54 -8.93
C ASN A 77 3.49 13.09 -8.67
N ARG A 78 3.76 12.71 -7.41
CA ARG A 78 4.38 11.43 -7.06
C ARG A 78 3.35 10.41 -6.56
N VAL A 79 3.45 9.20 -7.09
CA VAL A 79 2.67 8.02 -6.67
C VAL A 79 3.62 6.98 -6.08
N THR A 80 3.56 6.76 -4.77
CA THR A 80 4.10 5.54 -4.16
C THR A 80 3.06 4.43 -4.30
N PHE A 81 3.43 3.27 -4.82
CA PHE A 81 2.55 2.13 -5.02
C PHE A 81 3.05 0.90 -4.26
N ALA A 82 2.14 0.19 -3.61
CA ALA A 82 2.38 -1.16 -3.07
C ALA A 82 1.41 -2.14 -3.71
N ILE A 83 1.94 -3.26 -4.20
CA ILE A 83 1.19 -4.29 -4.94
C ILE A 83 1.52 -5.63 -4.32
N ARG A 84 0.50 -6.43 -3.99
CA ARG A 84 0.67 -7.76 -3.38
C ARG A 84 -0.27 -8.77 -4.01
N TRP A 85 0.28 -9.77 -4.71
CA TRP A 85 -0.50 -10.82 -5.39
C TRP A 85 -0.45 -12.18 -4.69
N ASN A 86 -1.48 -12.98 -4.91
CA ASN A 86 -1.62 -14.31 -4.35
C ASN A 86 -2.32 -15.23 -5.35
N ARG A 87 -1.73 -16.40 -5.61
CA ARG A 87 -2.20 -17.39 -6.59
C ARG A 87 -2.37 -16.80 -7.99
N ILE A 88 -1.41 -15.97 -8.40
CA ILE A 88 -1.22 -15.51 -9.77
C ILE A 88 0.18 -15.96 -10.19
N ASP A 89 0.35 -16.41 -11.43
CA ASP A 89 1.68 -16.55 -12.02
C ASP A 89 2.45 -15.23 -12.00
N LEU A 90 3.78 -15.29 -12.03
CA LEU A 90 4.68 -14.14 -11.97
C LEU A 90 4.23 -13.00 -12.92
N PRO A 91 3.83 -11.83 -12.40
CA PRO A 91 3.41 -10.70 -13.22
C PRO A 91 4.54 -10.20 -14.12
N SER A 92 4.25 -9.98 -15.41
CA SER A 92 5.15 -9.37 -16.38
C SER A 92 5.03 -7.85 -16.44
N ALA A 93 3.85 -7.31 -16.14
CA ALA A 93 3.58 -5.88 -16.09
C ALA A 93 2.43 -5.55 -15.12
N GLY A 94 2.37 -4.30 -14.67
CA GLY A 94 1.28 -3.78 -13.86
C GLY A 94 1.04 -2.29 -14.12
N HIS A 95 -0.24 -1.90 -14.18
CA HIS A 95 -0.65 -0.57 -14.65
C HIS A 95 -1.84 0.02 -13.87
N VAL A 96 -1.95 1.35 -13.88
CA VAL A 96 -3.22 2.09 -13.78
C VAL A 96 -3.75 2.37 -15.18
N HIS A 97 -5.03 2.07 -15.41
CA HIS A 97 -5.78 2.42 -16.61
C HIS A 97 -6.89 3.42 -16.29
N LEU A 98 -7.23 4.27 -17.28
CA LEU A 98 -8.45 5.09 -17.26
C LEU A 98 -9.59 4.29 -17.91
N GLY A 99 -10.57 3.86 -17.12
CA GLY A 99 -11.75 3.14 -17.58
C GLY A 99 -12.70 2.77 -16.43
N ALA A 100 -13.99 2.99 -16.62
CA ALA A 100 -15.03 2.61 -15.67
C ALA A 100 -15.16 1.07 -15.55
N ARG A 101 -15.85 0.62 -14.49
CA ARG A 101 -16.17 -0.81 -14.29
C ARG A 101 -16.88 -1.38 -15.52
N GLY A 102 -16.33 -2.45 -16.09
CA GLY A 102 -16.88 -3.13 -17.27
C GLY A 102 -16.34 -2.63 -18.62
N THR A 103 -15.49 -1.60 -18.63
CA THR A 103 -14.91 -1.03 -19.85
C THR A 103 -13.38 -1.10 -19.79
N ASN A 104 -12.73 -1.52 -20.88
CA ASN A 104 -11.27 -1.43 -21.01
C ASN A 104 -10.86 -0.01 -21.44
N GLY A 105 -9.66 0.42 -21.07
CA GLY A 105 -9.18 1.74 -21.46
C GLY A 105 -7.66 1.89 -21.40
N ALA A 106 -7.17 3.06 -21.79
CA ALA A 106 -5.74 3.30 -21.99
C ALA A 106 -4.95 3.20 -20.68
N VAL A 107 -3.74 2.62 -20.76
CA VAL A 107 -2.71 2.72 -19.72
C VAL A 107 -2.41 4.20 -19.47
N LYS A 108 -2.33 4.58 -18.18
CA LYS A 108 -2.02 5.95 -17.74
C LYS A 108 -0.81 6.02 -16.83
N ILE A 109 -0.57 5.02 -15.99
CA ILE A 109 0.58 4.96 -15.10
C ILE A 109 1.12 3.52 -15.10
N PRO A 110 2.30 3.24 -15.68
CA PRO A 110 2.96 1.95 -15.50
C PRO A 110 3.59 1.88 -14.11
N PHE A 111 3.35 0.78 -13.38
CA PHE A 111 4.06 0.48 -12.14
C PHE A 111 5.40 -0.21 -12.43
N PHE A 112 5.36 -1.20 -13.34
CA PHE A 112 6.51 -1.93 -13.86
C PHE A 112 6.13 -2.57 -15.21
N THR A 113 7.11 -2.72 -16.09
CA THR A 113 6.96 -3.25 -17.46
C THR A 113 7.84 -4.47 -17.75
N ALA A 114 8.53 -4.99 -16.72
CA ALA A 114 9.33 -6.20 -16.77
C ALA A 114 9.04 -7.07 -15.54
N ALA A 115 9.12 -8.39 -15.70
CA ALA A 115 8.87 -9.32 -14.62
C ALA A 115 9.93 -9.18 -13.50
N PRO A 116 9.52 -9.10 -12.22
CA PRO A 116 10.45 -9.17 -11.09
C PRO A 116 10.98 -10.61 -10.91
N PRO A 117 11.89 -10.86 -9.96
CA PRO A 117 12.39 -12.21 -9.67
C PRO A 117 11.29 -13.23 -9.39
N ARG A 118 11.49 -14.49 -9.76
CA ARG A 118 10.49 -15.58 -9.62
C ARG A 118 10.01 -15.83 -8.19
N THR A 119 10.80 -15.44 -7.18
CA THR A 119 10.46 -15.51 -5.75
C THR A 119 9.47 -14.42 -5.32
N THR A 120 9.24 -13.40 -6.14
CA THR A 120 8.48 -12.20 -5.78
C THR A 120 6.98 -12.46 -5.79
N LEU A 121 6.33 -11.99 -4.72
CA LEU A 121 4.87 -12.03 -4.50
C LEU A 121 4.27 -10.62 -4.26
N GLY A 122 5.10 -9.57 -4.24
CA GLY A 122 4.69 -8.17 -4.16
C GLY A 122 5.84 -7.19 -4.42
N VAL A 123 5.50 -5.98 -4.89
CA VAL A 123 6.44 -4.88 -5.18
C VAL A 123 6.02 -3.60 -4.46
N LEU A 124 7.00 -2.79 -4.08
CA LEU A 124 6.83 -1.42 -3.60
C LEU A 124 7.72 -0.51 -4.45
N GLY A 125 7.17 0.60 -4.93
CA GLY A 125 7.90 1.53 -5.77
C GLY A 125 7.32 2.94 -5.76
N THR A 126 7.98 3.83 -6.49
CA THR A 126 7.48 5.17 -6.78
C THR A 126 7.48 5.42 -8.29
N VAL A 127 6.54 6.23 -8.76
CA VAL A 127 6.54 6.79 -10.12
C VAL A 127 6.02 8.22 -10.05
N GLU A 128 6.37 9.02 -11.05
CA GLU A 128 5.77 10.33 -11.25
C GLU A 128 4.78 10.27 -12.41
N ALA A 129 3.74 11.10 -12.33
CA ALA A 129 2.72 11.22 -13.36
C ALA A 129 2.22 12.66 -13.45
N ASP A 130 1.58 12.99 -14.56
CA ASP A 130 0.98 14.32 -14.78
C ASP A 130 0.00 14.70 -13.64
N ALA A 131 0.08 15.96 -13.20
CA ALA A 131 -0.71 16.47 -12.09
C ALA A 131 -2.22 16.55 -12.41
N ALA A 132 -2.60 16.80 -13.67
CA ALA A 132 -4.01 16.83 -14.06
C ALA A 132 -4.62 15.41 -14.10
N LEU A 133 -3.86 14.43 -14.61
CA LEU A 133 -4.17 13.00 -14.53
C LEU A 133 -4.36 12.54 -13.08
N LEU A 134 -3.42 12.85 -12.19
CA LEU A 134 -3.51 12.50 -10.77
C LEU A 134 -4.67 13.22 -10.08
N GLY A 135 -4.94 14.49 -10.42
CA GLY A 135 -6.13 15.20 -9.95
C GLY A 135 -7.42 14.51 -10.36
N SER A 136 -7.50 13.97 -11.59
CA SER A 136 -8.67 13.22 -12.06
C SER A 136 -8.80 11.86 -11.35
N LEU A 137 -7.71 11.12 -11.18
CA LEU A 137 -7.65 9.87 -10.41
C LEU A 137 -8.06 10.06 -8.93
N VAL A 138 -7.73 11.19 -8.33
CA VAL A 138 -8.13 11.54 -6.96
C VAL A 138 -9.60 11.94 -6.85
N ARG A 139 -10.15 12.65 -7.86
CA ARG A 139 -11.55 13.11 -7.89
C ARG A 139 -12.52 11.96 -8.15
N ASP A 140 -12.26 11.15 -9.17
CA ASP A 140 -13.03 9.94 -9.48
C ASP A 140 -12.10 8.72 -9.59
N PRO A 141 -11.73 8.08 -8.47
CA PRO A 141 -10.96 6.85 -8.52
C PRO A 141 -11.75 5.68 -9.12
N SER A 142 -13.09 5.75 -9.15
CA SER A 142 -13.92 4.66 -9.69
C SER A 142 -13.87 4.57 -11.22
N GLY A 143 -13.55 5.68 -11.89
CA GLY A 143 -13.20 5.76 -13.30
C GLY A 143 -11.83 5.20 -13.67
N PHE A 144 -11.04 4.68 -12.71
CA PHE A 144 -9.72 4.08 -12.95
C PHE A 144 -9.62 2.68 -12.36
N TYR A 145 -8.77 1.84 -12.95
CA TYR A 145 -8.50 0.50 -12.45
C TYR A 145 -7.01 0.15 -12.43
N ALA A 146 -6.64 -0.72 -11.50
CA ALA A 146 -5.38 -1.44 -11.53
C ALA A 146 -5.54 -2.73 -12.33
N ASN A 147 -4.52 -3.09 -13.09
CA ASN A 147 -4.43 -4.36 -13.81
C ASN A 147 -3.01 -4.94 -13.69
N LEU A 148 -2.92 -6.27 -13.54
CA LEU A 148 -1.64 -7.00 -13.59
C LEU A 148 -1.73 -8.02 -14.73
N HIS A 149 -0.64 -8.19 -15.46
CA HIS A 149 -0.53 -9.08 -16.63
C HIS A 149 0.51 -10.16 -16.33
N ASN A 150 0.38 -11.35 -16.93
CA ASN A 150 1.41 -12.39 -16.89
C ASN A 150 1.44 -13.15 -18.23
N ALA A 151 2.34 -14.12 -18.38
CA ALA A 151 2.52 -14.85 -19.63
C ALA A 151 1.27 -15.64 -20.09
N LYS A 152 0.44 -16.16 -19.16
CA LYS A 152 -0.81 -16.87 -19.49
C LYS A 152 -1.97 -15.92 -19.78
N HIS A 153 -1.97 -14.75 -19.16
CA HIS A 153 -3.01 -13.74 -19.26
C HIS A 153 -2.41 -12.37 -19.70
N PRO A 154 -1.94 -12.25 -20.95
CA PRO A 154 -1.29 -11.03 -21.43
C PRO A 154 -2.25 -9.83 -21.49
N GLN A 155 -3.55 -10.08 -21.70
CA GLN A 155 -4.58 -9.03 -21.72
C GLN A 155 -5.04 -8.58 -20.32
N GLY A 156 -4.60 -9.25 -19.25
CA GLY A 156 -5.02 -8.98 -17.88
C GLY A 156 -5.23 -10.29 -17.12
N ALA A 157 -4.43 -10.52 -16.08
CA ALA A 157 -4.57 -11.62 -15.14
C ALA A 157 -5.57 -11.29 -14.04
N VAL A 158 -5.46 -10.09 -13.45
CA VAL A 158 -6.41 -9.60 -12.43
C VAL A 158 -6.66 -8.09 -12.55
N ARG A 159 -7.91 -7.68 -12.35
CA ARG A 159 -8.38 -6.30 -12.46
C ARG A 159 -9.19 -5.85 -11.24
N GLY A 160 -9.16 -4.55 -10.93
CA GLY A 160 -10.00 -3.95 -9.88
C GLY A 160 -10.00 -2.42 -9.95
N GLN A 161 -11.18 -1.80 -9.79
CA GLN A 161 -11.31 -0.34 -9.75
C GLN A 161 -10.68 0.23 -8.47
N PHE A 162 -10.27 1.51 -8.51
CA PHE A 162 -9.77 2.19 -7.32
C PHE A 162 -10.90 2.79 -6.47
N HIS A 163 -10.66 2.83 -5.15
CA HIS A 163 -11.53 3.45 -4.17
C HIS A 163 -10.71 4.31 -3.23
N ARG A 164 -11.24 5.50 -2.88
CA ARG A 164 -10.59 6.42 -1.95
C ARG A 164 -10.66 5.89 -0.52
N LEU A 165 -9.53 5.88 0.17
CA LEU A 165 -9.44 5.52 1.57
C LEU A 165 -9.69 6.73 2.48
N ALA A 166 -10.07 6.46 3.74
CA ALA A 166 -10.42 7.50 4.72
C ALA A 166 -9.26 7.84 5.66
N ARG A 167 -8.28 6.95 5.78
CA ARG A 167 -7.08 7.09 6.62
C ARG A 167 -5.81 6.82 5.79
N PRO A 168 -4.64 7.30 6.24
CA PRO A 168 -3.35 6.82 5.73
C PRO A 168 -3.21 5.29 5.84
N VAL A 169 -2.27 4.74 5.08
CA VAL A 169 -1.89 3.32 5.11
C VAL A 169 -0.37 3.23 5.03
N ASP A 170 0.24 2.36 5.83
CA ASP A 170 1.63 2.00 5.65
C ASP A 170 1.78 1.00 4.49
N LEU A 171 2.29 1.50 3.36
CA LEU A 171 2.50 0.71 2.15
C LEU A 171 3.50 -0.45 2.36
N ARG A 172 4.38 -0.40 3.38
CA ARG A 172 5.25 -1.51 3.76
C ARG A 172 4.43 -2.69 4.32
N GLY A 173 3.33 -2.40 5.02
CA GLY A 173 2.39 -3.42 5.48
C GLY A 173 1.62 -4.08 4.35
N VAL A 174 1.31 -3.34 3.28
CA VAL A 174 0.70 -3.88 2.04
C VAL A 174 1.69 -4.79 1.32
N LEU A 175 2.96 -4.38 1.21
CA LEU A 175 4.04 -5.19 0.65
C LEU A 175 4.26 -6.48 1.46
N HIS A 176 4.37 -6.38 2.79
CA HIS A 176 4.62 -7.55 3.65
C HIS A 176 3.44 -8.54 3.63
N GLY A 177 2.22 -8.00 3.68
CA GLY A 177 0.99 -8.77 3.78
C GLY A 177 0.67 -9.20 5.21
N SER A 178 -0.02 -10.34 5.32
CA SER A 178 -0.49 -10.95 6.57
C SER A 178 0.58 -11.71 7.38
N ASN A 179 1.78 -11.86 6.86
CA ASN A 179 2.80 -12.69 7.50
C ASN A 179 3.24 -12.06 8.82
N GLN A 180 3.75 -12.88 9.75
CA GLN A 180 4.47 -12.41 10.92
C GLN A 180 5.94 -12.71 10.70
N ALA A 181 6.78 -11.68 10.63
CA ALA A 181 8.22 -11.84 10.63
C ALA A 181 8.71 -12.20 12.04
N THR A 182 9.75 -13.02 12.11
CA THR A 182 10.41 -13.45 13.35
C THR A 182 11.89 -13.10 13.37
N LEU A 183 12.47 -12.77 12.21
CA LEU A 183 13.83 -12.24 12.09
C LEU A 183 13.78 -10.90 11.34
N GLY A 184 14.64 -9.97 11.76
CA GLY A 184 14.74 -8.62 11.21
C GLY A 184 16.18 -8.20 10.98
N ALA A 185 16.36 -7.22 10.11
CA ALA A 185 17.66 -6.60 9.83
C ALA A 185 17.46 -5.13 9.41
N HIS A 186 18.39 -4.26 9.82
CA HIS A 186 18.50 -2.85 9.43
C HIS A 186 19.90 -2.63 8.87
N ALA A 187 19.97 -2.37 7.57
CA ALA A 187 21.18 -2.39 6.77
C ALA A 187 21.59 -0.99 6.33
N ASP A 188 22.89 -0.78 6.30
CA ASP A 188 23.56 0.40 5.74
C ASP A 188 24.90 -0.03 5.11
N GLY A 189 25.57 0.89 4.42
CA GLY A 189 26.87 0.64 3.82
C GLY A 189 28.02 0.59 4.82
N ALA A 190 27.90 1.21 6.00
CA ALA A 190 28.94 1.21 7.02
C ALA A 190 29.09 -0.16 7.72
N GLN A 191 28.05 -0.98 7.70
CA GLN A 191 28.07 -2.39 8.15
C GLN A 191 28.79 -3.35 7.18
N GLU A 192 29.17 -2.90 5.98
CA GLU A 192 29.92 -3.72 5.02
C GLU A 192 31.33 -4.06 5.50
N VAL A 193 31.81 -5.24 5.10
CA VAL A 193 33.18 -5.68 5.40
C VAL A 193 33.96 -5.79 4.11
N ARG A 194 35.07 -5.05 4.05
CA ARG A 194 36.03 -5.08 2.93
C ARG A 194 36.50 -6.51 2.66
N GLY A 195 36.79 -6.79 1.40
CA GLY A 195 37.41 -8.04 0.96
C GLY A 195 38.48 -7.74 -0.07
N ASP A 196 39.45 -8.64 -0.18
CA ASP A 196 40.57 -8.53 -1.12
C ASP A 196 40.20 -9.05 -2.52
N ASP A 197 38.91 -8.92 -2.89
CA ASP A 197 38.30 -9.38 -4.14
C ASP A 197 38.20 -8.27 -5.21
N GLY A 198 38.71 -7.08 -4.90
CA GLY A 198 38.65 -5.89 -5.76
C GLY A 198 37.24 -5.30 -5.94
N MET A 199 36.22 -5.84 -5.25
CA MET A 199 34.85 -5.36 -5.40
C MET A 199 34.56 -4.15 -4.50
N LYS A 200 33.90 -3.14 -5.07
CA LYS A 200 33.31 -2.05 -4.29
C LYS A 200 32.27 -2.60 -3.30
N ARG A 201 32.32 -2.06 -2.08
CA ARG A 201 31.44 -2.40 -0.96
C ARG A 201 31.13 -1.15 -0.13
N GLY A 202 29.93 -1.07 0.43
CA GLY A 202 29.53 -0.01 1.35
C GLY A 202 29.01 1.25 0.66
N ASP A 203 27.72 1.22 0.33
CA ASP A 203 26.98 2.33 -0.28
C ASP A 203 26.70 3.42 0.77
N PRO A 204 27.31 4.63 0.68
CA PRO A 204 27.42 5.56 1.80
C PRO A 204 26.10 6.24 2.19
N ASP A 205 25.17 6.42 1.26
CA ASP A 205 23.79 6.88 1.49
C ASP A 205 22.75 5.75 1.34
N GLY A 206 23.21 4.52 1.11
CA GLY A 206 22.39 3.33 1.01
C GLY A 206 21.80 2.88 2.35
N GLY A 207 20.48 2.68 2.37
CA GLY A 207 19.73 2.10 3.47
C GLY A 207 18.93 0.86 3.07
N GLY A 208 18.76 -0.09 3.98
CA GLY A 208 17.96 -1.28 3.75
C GLY A 208 17.27 -1.81 5.01
N ALA A 209 16.15 -2.52 4.83
CA ALA A 209 15.51 -3.25 5.92
C ALA A 209 14.94 -4.59 5.44
N TRP A 210 15.05 -5.61 6.30
CA TRP A 210 14.56 -6.95 6.02
C TRP A 210 13.62 -7.43 7.11
N TRP A 211 12.48 -7.99 6.70
CA TRP A 211 11.56 -8.75 7.57
C TRP A 211 11.43 -10.17 7.03
N LEU A 212 11.88 -11.16 7.80
CA LEU A 212 11.97 -12.55 7.37
C LEU A 212 11.12 -13.48 8.25
N ARG A 213 10.50 -14.47 7.61
CA ARG A 213 9.72 -15.54 8.21
C ARG A 213 10.25 -16.89 7.72
N PRO A 214 11.22 -17.50 8.42
CA PRO A 214 11.63 -18.89 8.19
C PRO A 214 10.45 -19.84 8.42
N HIS A 215 10.14 -20.73 7.47
CA HIS A 215 9.13 -21.79 7.64
C HIS A 215 9.40 -23.00 6.75
N GLY A 216 9.37 -24.21 7.31
CA GLY A 216 9.59 -25.44 6.56
C GLY A 216 10.88 -25.44 5.73
N SER A 217 10.74 -25.46 4.40
CA SER A 217 11.81 -25.38 3.39
C SER A 217 11.80 -24.05 2.61
N ALA A 218 11.39 -22.97 3.27
CA ALA A 218 11.32 -21.64 2.67
C ALA A 218 11.61 -20.51 3.67
N ILE A 219 11.94 -19.34 3.13
CA ILE A 219 11.97 -18.08 3.87
C ILE A 219 11.05 -17.10 3.14
N GLY A 220 9.94 -16.74 3.77
CA GLY A 220 9.14 -15.59 3.34
C GLY A 220 9.88 -14.31 3.70
N TYR A 221 9.99 -13.36 2.78
CA TYR A 221 10.78 -12.14 2.99
C TYR A 221 10.01 -10.87 2.61
N THR A 222 10.48 -9.76 3.16
CA THR A 222 10.23 -8.41 2.68
C THR A 222 11.54 -7.65 2.77
N ALA A 223 12.04 -7.21 1.63
CA ALA A 223 13.18 -6.32 1.48
C ALA A 223 12.65 -4.91 1.19
N LEU A 224 13.21 -3.93 1.86
CA LEU A 224 12.98 -2.50 1.64
C LEU A 224 14.35 -1.84 1.47
N TRP A 225 14.45 -0.81 0.63
CA TRP A 225 15.69 -0.05 0.46
C TRP A 225 15.44 1.39 0.06
N GLU A 226 16.42 2.24 0.33
CA GLU A 226 16.49 3.66 -0.03
C GLU A 226 17.95 4.04 -0.30
N GLY A 227 18.20 5.14 -1.03
CA GLY A 227 19.55 5.54 -1.45
C GLY A 227 20.20 4.66 -2.52
N LEU A 228 19.75 3.42 -2.72
CA LEU A 228 20.39 2.48 -3.64
C LEU A 228 20.09 2.73 -5.12
N ALA A 229 21.15 2.56 -5.93
CA ALA A 229 21.05 2.24 -7.35
C ALA A 229 20.25 0.92 -7.59
N PRO A 230 19.85 0.59 -8.84
CA PRO A 230 19.17 -0.67 -9.16
C PRO A 230 19.76 -1.91 -8.49
N VAL A 231 18.97 -2.53 -7.61
CA VAL A 231 19.39 -3.72 -6.86
C VAL A 231 19.58 -4.90 -7.80
N THR A 232 20.76 -5.51 -7.75
CA THR A 232 21.20 -6.62 -8.61
C THR A 232 21.16 -7.99 -7.93
N GLY A 233 20.99 -8.02 -6.60
CA GLY A 233 20.85 -9.26 -5.83
C GLY A 233 20.52 -9.01 -4.36
N GLY A 234 20.07 -10.06 -3.68
CA GLY A 234 19.71 -9.98 -2.26
C GLY A 234 19.71 -11.34 -1.58
N HIS A 235 20.53 -11.48 -0.54
CA HIS A 235 20.96 -12.78 -0.02
C HIS A 235 20.96 -12.82 1.52
N ILE A 236 20.94 -14.04 2.08
CA ILE A 236 21.41 -14.32 3.45
C ILE A 236 22.72 -15.09 3.35
N HIS A 237 23.74 -14.63 4.07
CA HIS A 237 25.04 -15.27 4.19
C HIS A 237 25.26 -15.82 5.61
N LYS A 238 26.11 -16.85 5.73
CA LYS A 238 26.60 -17.34 7.02
C LYS A 238 27.89 -16.61 7.38
N GLY A 239 27.86 -15.76 8.40
CA GLY A 239 29.02 -14.99 8.85
C GLY A 239 28.78 -14.35 10.21
N GLY A 240 29.78 -14.42 11.09
CA GLY A 240 29.78 -13.69 12.35
C GLY A 240 30.13 -12.20 12.16
N PRO A 241 30.09 -11.40 13.24
CA PRO A 241 30.49 -9.98 13.20
C PRO A 241 31.85 -9.78 12.53
N GLY A 242 31.96 -8.78 11.66
CA GLY A 242 33.21 -8.42 11.00
C GLY A 242 33.75 -9.42 9.96
N ARG A 243 33.00 -10.47 9.57
CA ARG A 243 33.49 -11.51 8.63
C ARG A 243 32.55 -11.72 7.45
N ASN A 244 33.10 -11.75 6.24
CA ASN A 244 32.38 -12.21 5.05
C ASN A 244 32.26 -13.75 5.06
N GLY A 245 31.26 -14.29 4.35
CA GLY A 245 31.03 -15.72 4.30
C GLY A 245 30.05 -16.13 3.18
N PRO A 246 29.83 -17.44 2.97
CA PRO A 246 29.08 -17.94 1.83
C PRO A 246 27.59 -17.57 1.90
N VAL A 247 27.00 -17.36 0.73
CA VAL A 247 25.52 -17.30 0.55
C VAL A 247 24.94 -18.64 1.01
N VAL A 248 23.90 -18.59 1.84
CA VAL A 248 23.13 -19.76 2.31
C VAL A 248 21.65 -19.70 1.93
N ALA A 249 21.14 -18.53 1.56
CA ALA A 249 19.85 -18.38 0.92
C ALA A 249 19.90 -17.23 -0.09
N ASP A 250 19.55 -17.52 -1.34
CA ASP A 250 19.26 -16.51 -2.35
C ASP A 250 17.78 -16.12 -2.24
N LEU A 251 17.49 -14.83 -2.05
CA LEU A 251 16.14 -14.31 -1.82
C LEU A 251 15.58 -13.58 -3.04
N LEU A 252 16.40 -12.75 -3.68
CA LEU A 252 16.00 -11.91 -4.82
C LEU A 252 16.47 -12.44 -6.18
N GLY A 253 17.29 -13.50 -6.23
CA GLY A 253 17.96 -13.90 -7.46
C GLY A 253 19.01 -12.88 -7.92
N ALA A 254 19.59 -13.14 -9.08
CA ALA A 254 20.47 -12.22 -9.80
C ALA A 254 19.80 -11.73 -11.09
N PRO A 255 18.89 -10.72 -11.05
CA PRO A 255 18.37 -10.10 -12.26
C PRO A 255 19.51 -9.47 -13.08
N ALA A 256 19.77 -10.01 -14.28
CA ALA A 256 20.93 -9.69 -15.10
C ALA A 256 21.09 -8.21 -15.52
N LYS A 257 20.05 -7.38 -15.34
CA LYS A 257 20.05 -5.93 -15.60
C LYS A 257 19.72 -5.09 -14.34
N GLY A 258 19.72 -5.71 -13.17
CA GLY A 258 19.13 -5.15 -11.95
C GLY A 258 17.60 -5.14 -11.96
N LEU A 259 17.01 -4.79 -10.81
CA LEU A 259 15.60 -4.48 -10.68
C LEU A 259 15.28 -3.11 -11.30
N PRO A 260 14.03 -2.83 -11.73
CA PRO A 260 13.64 -1.50 -12.16
C PRO A 260 13.94 -0.44 -11.09
N ALA A 261 14.63 0.63 -11.47
CA ALA A 261 15.12 1.70 -10.58
C ALA A 261 14.02 2.40 -9.76
N ASN A 262 12.76 2.25 -10.18
CA ASN A 262 11.61 2.84 -9.54
C ASN A 262 11.07 2.00 -8.36
N LEU A 263 11.61 0.78 -8.15
CA LEU A 263 11.29 -0.07 -7.00
C LEU A 263 12.17 0.27 -5.79
N ILE A 264 11.53 0.28 -4.62
CA ILE A 264 12.14 0.53 -3.29
C ILE A 264 11.84 -0.61 -2.30
N GLY A 265 11.29 -1.72 -2.79
CA GLY A 265 11.05 -2.92 -1.99
C GLY A 265 10.40 -4.07 -2.75
N LEU A 266 10.67 -5.28 -2.28
CA LEU A 266 10.06 -6.53 -2.74
C LEU A 266 9.61 -7.38 -1.55
N ALA A 267 8.50 -8.09 -1.71
CA ALA A 267 8.15 -9.20 -0.84
C ALA A 267 8.02 -10.48 -1.65
N GLY A 268 8.32 -11.61 -1.03
CA GLY A 268 8.34 -12.89 -1.73
C GLY A 268 8.54 -14.08 -0.81
N GLU A 269 8.81 -15.23 -1.43
CA GLU A 269 9.18 -16.46 -0.75
C GLU A 269 10.27 -17.19 -1.53
N ALA A 270 11.40 -17.43 -0.87
CA ALA A 270 12.54 -18.15 -1.42
C ALA A 270 12.57 -19.58 -0.89
N ARG A 271 12.92 -20.55 -1.75
CA ARG A 271 13.14 -21.94 -1.36
C ARG A 271 14.53 -22.09 -0.77
N VAL A 272 14.61 -22.68 0.42
CA VAL A 272 15.84 -22.81 1.20
C VAL A 272 15.83 -24.18 1.88
N PRO A 273 16.91 -24.99 1.82
CA PRO A 273 16.92 -26.31 2.45
C PRO A 273 16.53 -26.25 3.92
N ALA A 274 15.61 -27.12 4.37
CA ALA A 274 15.00 -27.00 5.70
C ALA A 274 16.02 -27.01 6.86
N ALA A 275 17.16 -27.68 6.68
CA ALA A 275 18.26 -27.63 7.64
C ALA A 275 18.93 -26.25 7.74
N VAL A 276 19.03 -25.51 6.63
CA VAL A 276 19.51 -24.11 6.62
C VAL A 276 18.49 -23.20 7.30
N VAL A 277 17.21 -23.33 6.95
CA VAL A 277 16.09 -22.57 7.55
C VAL A 277 16.10 -22.70 9.08
N ARG A 278 16.22 -23.94 9.60
CA ARG A 278 16.31 -24.19 11.05
C ARG A 278 17.53 -23.55 11.70
N ARG A 279 18.71 -23.62 11.06
CA ARG A 279 19.94 -23.00 11.61
C ARG A 279 19.90 -21.47 11.62
N ILE A 280 19.29 -20.84 10.62
CA ILE A 280 19.06 -19.39 10.59
C ILE A 280 18.10 -18.98 11.71
N ALA A 281 16.99 -19.71 11.89
CA ALA A 281 16.02 -19.42 12.95
C ALA A 281 16.59 -19.64 14.37
N ALA A 282 17.44 -20.66 14.57
CA ALA A 282 18.00 -21.00 15.88
C ALA A 282 19.16 -20.07 16.32
N ASN A 283 19.92 -19.52 15.39
CA ASN A 283 21.01 -18.58 15.67
C ASN A 283 21.09 -17.48 14.60
N PRO A 284 20.12 -16.53 14.56
CA PRO A 284 20.10 -15.50 13.53
C PRO A 284 21.35 -14.63 13.57
N GLY A 285 21.91 -14.38 14.75
CA GLY A 285 23.14 -13.61 14.92
C GLY A 285 24.41 -14.24 14.33
N GLY A 286 24.34 -15.46 13.78
CA GLY A 286 25.40 -16.07 12.96
C GLY A 286 25.26 -15.82 11.45
N TYR A 287 24.32 -14.97 11.04
CA TYR A 287 23.98 -14.67 9.65
C TYR A 287 23.79 -13.18 9.43
N TYR A 288 23.95 -12.76 8.17
CA TYR A 288 23.67 -11.40 7.73
C TYR A 288 22.89 -11.40 6.41
N THR A 289 22.03 -10.40 6.24
CA THR A 289 21.43 -10.06 4.94
C THR A 289 22.32 -9.08 4.18
N ASN A 290 22.28 -9.17 2.86
CA ASN A 290 23.00 -8.28 1.97
C ASN A 290 22.13 -7.89 0.77
N LEU A 291 22.25 -6.65 0.31
CA LEU A 291 21.73 -6.19 -0.98
C LEU A 291 22.92 -5.75 -1.83
N HIS A 292 22.86 -6.02 -3.14
CA HIS A 292 23.90 -5.64 -4.10
C HIS A 292 23.32 -4.66 -5.12
N THR A 293 24.17 -3.79 -5.68
CA THR A 293 23.86 -2.95 -6.84
C THR A 293 24.93 -3.16 -7.91
N THR A 294 24.78 -2.56 -9.09
CA THR A 294 25.82 -2.59 -10.13
C THR A 294 27.11 -1.89 -9.68
N GLU A 295 27.00 -0.82 -8.89
CA GLU A 295 28.17 -0.12 -8.35
C GLU A 295 28.84 -0.90 -7.21
N PHE A 296 28.04 -1.39 -6.26
CA PHE A 296 28.53 -2.10 -5.08
C PHE A 296 28.31 -3.62 -5.22
N GLY A 297 28.95 -4.20 -6.24
CA GLY A 297 28.82 -5.62 -6.57
C GLY A 297 29.22 -6.56 -5.43
N GLY A 298 30.17 -6.16 -4.58
CA GLY A 298 30.55 -6.95 -3.40
C GLY A 298 29.49 -6.96 -2.31
N GLY A 299 28.68 -5.89 -2.23
CA GLY A 299 27.66 -5.64 -1.21
C GLY A 299 27.43 -4.13 -1.05
N ALA A 300 26.21 -3.66 -1.32
CA ALA A 300 25.83 -2.26 -1.17
C ALA A 300 25.52 -1.96 0.30
N VAL A 301 24.60 -2.72 0.89
CA VAL A 301 24.21 -2.57 2.30
C VAL A 301 24.07 -3.91 3.00
N ARG A 302 24.47 -3.95 4.26
CA ARG A 302 24.57 -5.17 5.06
C ARG A 302 23.89 -5.03 6.40
N SER A 303 23.32 -6.12 6.91
CA SER A 303 22.87 -6.16 8.30
C SER A 303 22.94 -7.55 8.90
N ARG A 304 23.36 -7.63 10.16
CA ARG A 304 23.27 -8.85 10.96
C ARG A 304 21.81 -9.17 11.27
N LEU A 305 21.40 -10.43 11.13
CA LEU A 305 20.05 -10.84 11.49
C LEU A 305 19.85 -10.84 13.01
N ALA A 306 18.78 -10.18 13.46
CA ALA A 306 18.27 -10.25 14.81
C ALA A 306 17.00 -11.11 14.84
N GLY A 307 16.81 -11.91 15.90
CA GLY A 307 15.57 -12.65 16.14
C GLY A 307 14.74 -11.97 17.23
N GLY A 308 13.41 -12.05 17.13
CA GLY A 308 12.51 -11.53 18.15
C GLY A 308 11.08 -11.32 17.65
N ARG A 309 10.19 -10.88 18.54
CA ARG A 309 8.83 -10.48 18.13
C ARG A 309 8.90 -9.09 17.50
N LEU A 310 8.97 -9.05 16.18
CA LEU A 310 8.90 -7.80 15.41
C LEU A 310 7.47 -7.25 15.41
N ASP A 311 7.30 -6.03 15.89
CA ASP A 311 6.13 -5.23 15.55
C ASP A 311 6.40 -4.52 14.23
N HIS A 312 5.60 -4.83 13.22
CA HIS A 312 5.75 -4.33 11.86
C HIS A 312 4.36 -4.17 11.24
N PRO A 313 4.16 -3.19 10.35
CA PRO A 313 2.88 -2.98 9.70
C PRO A 313 2.44 -4.26 8.96
N ARG A 314 1.13 -4.53 8.98
CA ARG A 314 0.48 -5.62 8.24
C ARG A 314 -0.82 -5.12 7.63
N ALA A 315 -0.96 -5.31 6.33
CA ALA A 315 -2.23 -5.20 5.63
C ALA A 315 -2.52 -6.54 4.95
N LEU A 316 -3.79 -6.92 4.84
CA LEU A 316 -4.14 -8.21 4.24
C LEU A 316 -5.48 -8.18 3.53
N THR A 317 -5.60 -9.03 2.52
CA THR A 317 -6.89 -9.41 1.93
C THR A 317 -7.33 -10.75 2.51
N ALA A 318 -8.59 -10.80 2.95
CA ALA A 318 -9.29 -12.02 3.30
C ALA A 318 -10.66 -12.03 2.60
N ASP A 319 -10.87 -13.02 1.76
CA ASP A 319 -12.09 -13.26 1.02
C ASP A 319 -13.07 -14.13 1.80
N VAL A 320 -14.35 -13.85 1.63
CA VAL A 320 -15.44 -14.65 2.17
C VAL A 320 -15.43 -16.01 1.48
N LEU A 321 -15.22 -17.07 2.27
CA LEU A 321 -15.31 -18.46 1.83
C LEU A 321 -16.75 -18.98 1.95
N ARG A 322 -17.46 -18.58 3.01
CA ARG A 322 -18.89 -18.83 3.23
C ARG A 322 -19.49 -17.64 3.94
N GLY A 323 -20.44 -16.93 3.33
CA GLY A 323 -21.08 -15.77 3.94
C GLY A 323 -22.59 -15.78 3.78
N ARG A 324 -23.31 -15.24 4.77
CA ARG A 324 -24.74 -14.98 4.72
C ARG A 324 -25.07 -13.60 5.28
N GLN A 325 -25.91 -12.85 4.58
CA GLN A 325 -26.63 -11.72 5.15
C GLN A 325 -28.02 -12.18 5.61
N VAL A 326 -28.42 -11.69 6.78
CA VAL A 326 -29.74 -11.95 7.36
C VAL A 326 -30.57 -10.70 7.15
N TYR A 327 -31.70 -10.84 6.48
CA TYR A 327 -32.71 -9.78 6.36
C TYR A 327 -33.89 -10.13 7.25
N ALA A 328 -34.43 -9.13 7.96
CA ALA A 328 -35.70 -9.27 8.69
C ALA A 328 -36.78 -8.49 7.93
N CYS A 329 -37.99 -9.05 7.89
CA CYS A 329 -39.11 -8.42 7.22
C CYS A 329 -39.55 -7.15 7.96
N ALA A 330 -39.57 -6.01 7.28
CA ALA A 330 -39.85 -4.70 7.89
C ALA A 330 -41.00 -3.97 7.18
N ARG A 331 -41.80 -3.20 7.94
CA ARG A 331 -42.87 -2.36 7.39
C ARG A 331 -42.28 -1.22 6.57
N GLN A 332 -42.83 -0.96 5.39
CA GLN A 332 -42.37 0.12 4.52
C GLN A 332 -43.15 1.42 4.77
N ARG A 333 -42.58 2.56 4.38
CA ARG A 333 -43.21 3.88 4.58
C ARG A 333 -44.54 4.05 3.82
N GLY A 334 -44.66 3.44 2.64
CA GLY A 334 -45.89 3.44 1.84
C GLY A 334 -46.86 2.30 2.16
N GLY A 335 -46.76 1.67 3.34
CA GLY A 335 -47.51 0.46 3.67
C GLY A 335 -46.85 -0.81 3.13
N GLY A 336 -47.41 -1.98 3.48
CA GLY A 336 -46.82 -3.27 3.17
C GLY A 336 -45.51 -3.56 3.90
N HIS A 337 -44.88 -4.70 3.57
CA HIS A 337 -43.67 -5.18 4.21
C HIS A 337 -42.69 -5.75 3.16
N ALA A 338 -41.39 -5.47 3.31
CA ALA A 338 -40.33 -5.92 2.42
C ALA A 338 -39.00 -6.11 3.17
N PHE A 339 -38.07 -6.84 2.56
CA PHE A 339 -36.68 -6.90 3.01
C PHE A 339 -35.90 -5.73 2.40
N THR A 340 -35.37 -4.80 3.21
CA THR A 340 -34.67 -3.62 2.66
C THR A 340 -33.31 -3.33 3.28
N ARG A 341 -33.03 -3.84 4.49
CA ARG A 341 -31.75 -3.63 5.19
C ARG A 341 -31.30 -4.93 5.87
N PRO A 342 -29.99 -5.23 5.90
CA PRO A 342 -29.49 -6.38 6.64
C PRO A 342 -29.76 -6.17 8.13
N HIS A 343 -30.47 -7.14 8.71
CA HIS A 343 -30.69 -7.31 10.14
C HIS A 343 -29.51 -8.02 10.81
N GLY A 344 -28.64 -8.67 10.04
CA GLY A 344 -27.38 -9.23 10.53
C GLY A 344 -26.53 -9.79 9.41
N ALA A 345 -25.34 -10.27 9.75
CA ALA A 345 -24.49 -11.04 8.83
C ALA A 345 -23.58 -11.98 9.61
N ALA A 346 -23.21 -13.10 8.98
CA ALA A 346 -22.15 -13.99 9.45
C ALA A 346 -21.33 -14.47 8.25
N ALA A 347 -20.01 -14.52 8.36
CA ALA A 347 -19.17 -15.10 7.33
C ALA A 347 -17.86 -15.69 7.87
N GLU A 348 -17.43 -16.80 7.28
CA GLU A 348 -16.08 -17.33 7.40
C GLU A 348 -15.24 -16.79 6.23
N LEU A 349 -14.14 -16.12 6.56
CA LEU A 349 -13.19 -15.56 5.61
C LEU A 349 -11.88 -16.38 5.65
N ARG A 350 -11.08 -16.27 4.59
CA ARG A 350 -9.72 -16.83 4.55
C ARG A 350 -8.90 -16.35 5.76
N ARG A 351 -7.93 -17.18 6.17
CA ARG A 351 -7.05 -16.94 7.35
C ARG A 351 -7.73 -17.11 8.71
N GLY A 352 -8.84 -17.86 8.76
CA GLY A 352 -9.54 -18.12 10.02
C GLY A 352 -10.16 -16.87 10.64
N ILE A 353 -10.60 -15.93 9.80
CA ILE A 353 -11.26 -14.70 10.23
C ILE A 353 -12.76 -14.91 10.13
N SER A 354 -13.47 -14.83 11.26
CA SER A 354 -14.93 -14.79 11.29
C SER A 354 -15.42 -13.34 11.27
N LEU A 355 -16.47 -13.07 10.49
CA LEU A 355 -17.25 -11.83 10.51
C LEU A 355 -18.58 -12.10 11.21
N THR A 356 -18.93 -11.27 12.19
CA THR A 356 -20.27 -11.22 12.79
C THR A 356 -20.84 -9.81 12.76
N LEU A 357 -22.13 -9.69 12.46
CA LEU A 357 -22.92 -8.47 12.57
C LEU A 357 -24.25 -8.83 13.24
N ALA A 358 -24.41 -8.40 14.50
CA ALA A 358 -25.65 -8.55 15.25
C ALA A 358 -26.69 -7.48 14.83
N PRO A 359 -27.99 -7.71 15.08
CA PRO A 359 -29.04 -6.70 14.86
C PRO A 359 -28.74 -5.38 15.58
N GLY A 360 -28.81 -4.27 14.84
CA GLY A 360 -28.48 -2.92 15.34
C GLY A 360 -26.99 -2.70 15.66
N GLY A 361 -26.14 -3.72 15.56
CA GLY A 361 -24.72 -3.67 15.92
C GLY A 361 -23.82 -3.12 14.81
N SER A 362 -22.53 -3.05 15.13
CA SER A 362 -21.45 -2.84 14.14
C SER A 362 -20.81 -4.17 13.75
N PRO A 363 -20.36 -4.36 12.50
CA PRO A 363 -19.67 -5.58 12.10
C PRO A 363 -18.34 -5.72 12.86
N ARG A 364 -18.06 -6.95 13.29
CA ARG A 364 -16.81 -7.35 13.95
C ARG A 364 -16.14 -8.46 13.16
N TRP A 365 -14.83 -8.34 12.97
CA TRP A 365 -13.98 -9.40 12.46
C TRP A 365 -13.08 -9.92 13.59
N ALA A 366 -12.92 -11.23 13.70
CA ALA A 366 -12.05 -11.86 14.69
C ALA A 366 -11.27 -13.02 14.08
N ALA A 367 -9.96 -13.05 14.29
CA ALA A 367 -9.05 -14.10 13.86
C ALA A 367 -8.81 -15.13 14.97
N SER A 368 -8.32 -16.32 14.60
CA SER A 368 -8.02 -17.42 15.53
C SER A 368 -6.93 -17.12 16.56
N ASP A 369 -6.10 -16.10 16.35
CA ASP A 369 -5.10 -15.62 17.32
C ASP A 369 -5.68 -14.69 18.41
N GLY A 370 -7.00 -14.46 18.38
CA GLY A 370 -7.70 -13.57 19.32
C GLY A 370 -7.62 -12.09 18.95
N SER A 371 -6.94 -11.72 17.87
CA SER A 371 -7.02 -10.36 17.32
C SER A 371 -8.37 -10.11 16.67
N ALA A 372 -8.93 -8.92 16.88
CA ALA A 372 -10.25 -8.58 16.38
C ALA A 372 -10.45 -7.08 16.23
N VAL A 373 -11.30 -6.67 15.29
CA VAL A 373 -11.65 -5.27 15.02
C VAL A 373 -13.14 -5.10 14.79
N ARG A 374 -13.70 -3.98 15.28
CA ARG A 374 -15.05 -3.52 14.94
C ARG A 374 -14.96 -2.44 13.87
N GLY A 375 -15.82 -2.51 12.86
CA GLY A 375 -15.87 -1.54 11.78
C GLY A 375 -17.08 -0.62 11.86
N ARG A 376 -16.87 0.69 11.73
CA ARG A 376 -17.92 1.69 11.56
C ARG A 376 -17.94 2.16 10.10
N PRO A 377 -19.08 2.06 9.38
CA PRO A 377 -19.18 2.58 8.01
C PRO A 377 -18.74 4.04 7.90
N VAL A 378 -17.96 4.35 6.85
CA VAL A 378 -17.48 5.71 6.52
C VAL A 378 -17.98 6.13 5.13
N ALA A 379 -17.89 5.25 4.14
CA ALA A 379 -18.39 5.53 2.79
C ALA A 379 -19.06 4.29 2.19
N ARG A 380 -20.04 4.53 1.32
CA ARG A 380 -20.72 3.52 0.51
C ARG A 380 -20.78 4.02 -0.93
N THR A 381 -20.27 3.24 -1.86
CA THR A 381 -20.26 3.58 -3.29
C THR A 381 -20.94 2.45 -4.07
N ALA A 382 -21.76 2.78 -5.07
CA ALA A 382 -22.39 1.77 -5.92
C ALA A 382 -21.32 0.96 -6.67
N ASP A 383 -21.50 -0.35 -6.81
CA ASP A 383 -20.52 -1.25 -7.45
C ASP A 383 -21.05 -1.86 -8.77
N GLY A 384 -21.94 -1.14 -9.44
CA GLY A 384 -22.74 -1.63 -10.56
C GLY A 384 -24.09 -2.21 -10.12
N ARG A 385 -24.91 -2.63 -11.10
CA ARG A 385 -26.23 -3.23 -10.85
C ARG A 385 -26.10 -4.65 -10.27
N GLY A 386 -27.06 -5.05 -9.45
CA GLY A 386 -27.13 -6.42 -8.91
C GLY A 386 -26.05 -6.79 -7.88
N ARG A 387 -25.28 -5.82 -7.39
CA ARG A 387 -24.20 -6.03 -6.40
C ARG A 387 -24.41 -5.19 -5.14
N LEU A 388 -23.85 -5.67 -4.03
CA LEU A 388 -23.73 -4.86 -2.82
C LEU A 388 -22.77 -3.69 -3.08
N PRO A 389 -23.00 -2.51 -2.48
CA PRO A 389 -22.08 -1.39 -2.63
C PRO A 389 -20.70 -1.71 -2.04
N VAL A 390 -19.67 -1.12 -2.63
CA VAL A 390 -18.36 -1.00 -2.00
C VAL A 390 -18.56 -0.29 -0.66
N LEU A 391 -17.96 -0.85 0.38
CA LEU A 391 -18.15 -0.38 1.75
C LEU A 391 -16.79 -0.15 2.40
N LEU A 392 -16.49 1.12 2.68
CA LEU A 392 -15.34 1.52 3.47
C LEU A 392 -15.78 1.70 4.93
N LEU A 393 -15.03 1.12 5.86
CA LEU A 393 -15.23 1.23 7.29
C LEU A 393 -13.96 1.76 7.97
N ALA A 394 -14.13 2.64 8.96
CA ALA A 394 -13.08 2.87 9.95
C ALA A 394 -13.06 1.69 10.92
N ALA A 395 -11.87 1.14 11.20
CA ALA A 395 -11.69 0.06 12.15
C ALA A 395 -11.21 0.57 13.51
N ALA A 396 -11.61 -0.14 14.56
CA ALA A 396 -11.13 0.03 15.93
C ALA A 396 -10.86 -1.35 16.56
N PRO A 397 -9.77 -1.52 17.34
CA PRO A 397 -9.48 -2.76 18.06
C PRO A 397 -10.64 -3.24 18.94
N SER A 398 -10.80 -4.56 19.04
CA SER A 398 -11.84 -5.25 19.83
C SER A 398 -11.42 -6.66 20.28
N GLY A 399 -10.12 -6.89 20.40
CA GLY A 399 -9.47 -8.16 20.73
C GLY A 399 -8.01 -7.94 21.11
N ARG A 400 -7.22 -9.02 21.15
CA ARG A 400 -5.81 -9.01 21.54
C ARG A 400 -4.89 -8.56 20.37
N GLY A 401 -3.59 -8.50 20.64
CA GLY A 401 -2.55 -8.34 19.60
C GLY A 401 -2.48 -9.55 18.67
N GLY A 402 -2.29 -9.34 17.36
CA GLY A 402 -2.19 -10.39 16.35
C GLY A 402 -2.40 -9.89 14.91
N LEU A 403 -2.91 -10.77 14.04
CA LEU A 403 -3.12 -10.58 12.61
C LEU A 403 -3.83 -9.26 12.25
N LEU A 404 -4.89 -8.91 12.99
CA LEU A 404 -5.74 -7.76 12.69
C LEU A 404 -5.30 -6.44 13.37
N SER A 405 -4.25 -6.43 14.18
CA SER A 405 -3.92 -5.30 15.08
C SER A 405 -3.57 -3.99 14.40
N HIS A 406 -2.98 -4.02 13.19
CA HIS A 406 -2.64 -2.80 12.44
C HIS A 406 -3.83 -2.28 11.61
N THR A 407 -5.00 -2.90 11.67
CA THR A 407 -6.16 -2.47 10.87
C THR A 407 -6.74 -1.17 11.43
N THR A 408 -6.56 -0.06 10.70
CA THR A 408 -7.23 1.22 10.99
C THR A 408 -8.44 1.47 10.08
N GLN A 409 -8.56 0.77 8.96
CA GLN A 409 -9.71 0.80 8.06
C GLN A 409 -9.89 -0.53 7.31
N ILE A 410 -11.13 -0.79 6.88
CA ILE A 410 -11.49 -2.00 6.12
C ILE A 410 -12.24 -1.57 4.86
N LEU A 411 -11.79 -2.06 3.70
CA LEU A 411 -12.45 -1.85 2.42
C LEU A 411 -13.05 -3.18 1.93
N ARG A 412 -14.38 -3.23 1.78
CA ARG A 412 -15.10 -4.35 1.17
C ARG A 412 -15.35 -4.08 -0.32
N VAL A 413 -14.80 -4.92 -1.19
CA VAL A 413 -14.94 -4.88 -2.66
C VAL A 413 -15.29 -6.25 -3.22
N ASN A 414 -15.51 -6.35 -4.53
CA ASN A 414 -15.80 -7.60 -5.25
C ASN A 414 -16.93 -8.40 -4.62
N ALA A 415 -18.01 -7.68 -4.25
CA ALA A 415 -19.14 -8.28 -3.55
C ALA A 415 -20.10 -8.95 -4.53
N GLU A 416 -20.50 -10.18 -4.19
CA GLU A 416 -21.34 -11.05 -5.02
C GLU A 416 -22.49 -11.59 -4.18
N GLY A 417 -23.69 -11.63 -4.75
CA GLY A 417 -24.91 -12.00 -4.03
C GLY A 417 -25.24 -11.06 -2.87
N GLY A 418 -25.92 -11.60 -1.86
CA GLY A 418 -26.20 -10.91 -0.59
C GLY A 418 -27.13 -9.70 -0.64
N LEU A 419 -27.77 -9.39 -1.77
CA LEU A 419 -28.82 -8.37 -1.84
C LEU A 419 -30.08 -8.81 -1.07
N PRO A 420 -30.95 -7.87 -0.63
CA PRO A 420 -32.25 -8.24 -0.10
C PRO A 420 -33.06 -9.03 -1.14
N PRO A 421 -33.84 -10.05 -0.74
CA PRO A 421 -34.81 -10.68 -1.62
C PRO A 421 -35.81 -9.65 -2.15
N ALA A 422 -36.16 -9.75 -3.42
CA ALA A 422 -37.17 -8.89 -4.03
C ALA A 422 -38.60 -9.27 -3.58
N GLY A 423 -39.52 -8.32 -3.71
CA GLY A 423 -40.94 -8.52 -3.42
C GLY A 423 -41.34 -8.25 -1.96
N SER A 424 -42.59 -8.58 -1.65
CA SER A 424 -43.15 -8.45 -0.31
C SER A 424 -42.73 -9.61 0.61
N CYS A 425 -42.80 -9.39 1.92
CA CYS A 425 -42.53 -10.42 2.92
C CYS A 425 -43.59 -10.46 4.01
N ARG A 426 -43.73 -11.60 4.69
CA ARG A 426 -44.63 -11.74 5.85
C ARG A 426 -43.94 -11.19 7.13
N PRO A 427 -44.60 -10.37 7.95
CA PRO A 427 -44.04 -9.90 9.23
C PRO A 427 -43.46 -11.02 10.08
N GLY A 428 -42.36 -10.74 10.78
CA GLY A 428 -41.63 -11.72 11.60
C GLY A 428 -40.71 -12.67 10.81
N THR A 429 -40.86 -12.81 9.48
CA THR A 429 -39.97 -13.67 8.69
C THR A 429 -38.55 -13.09 8.58
N LYS A 430 -37.58 -14.00 8.43
CA LYS A 430 -36.18 -13.69 8.13
C LYS A 430 -35.75 -14.44 6.87
N ALA A 431 -34.94 -13.79 6.03
CA ALA A 431 -34.30 -14.40 4.87
C ALA A 431 -32.79 -14.47 5.08
N LEU A 432 -32.19 -15.59 4.70
CA LEU A 432 -30.74 -15.82 4.74
C LEU A 432 -30.24 -15.82 3.30
N VAL A 433 -29.48 -14.80 2.90
CA VAL A 433 -28.99 -14.64 1.53
C VAL A 433 -27.49 -14.89 1.50
N PRO A 434 -26.99 -15.89 0.75
CA PRO A 434 -25.56 -16.12 0.57
C PRO A 434 -24.87 -14.89 -0.02
N PHE A 435 -23.63 -14.60 0.42
CA PHE A 435 -22.81 -13.55 -0.17
C PHE A 435 -21.32 -13.90 -0.18
N GLY A 436 -20.61 -13.40 -1.20
CA GLY A 436 -19.16 -13.34 -1.28
C GLY A 436 -18.68 -11.88 -1.26
N ALA A 437 -17.43 -11.65 -0.85
CA ALA A 437 -16.73 -10.37 -0.94
C ALA A 437 -15.22 -10.57 -0.68
N ASP A 438 -14.41 -9.58 -1.05
CA ASP A 438 -13.06 -9.40 -0.51
C ASP A 438 -13.07 -8.30 0.56
N TYR A 439 -12.41 -8.57 1.69
CA TYR A 439 -12.14 -7.56 2.72
C TYR A 439 -10.64 -7.26 2.77
N LEU A 440 -10.28 -6.02 2.44
CA LEU A 440 -8.93 -5.47 2.56
C LEU A 440 -8.84 -4.79 3.94
N PHE A 441 -8.02 -5.36 4.82
CA PHE A 441 -7.68 -4.81 6.13
C PHE A 441 -6.41 -3.99 5.98
N LEU A 442 -6.50 -2.68 6.23
CA LEU A 442 -5.48 -1.70 5.93
C LEU A 442 -5.24 -0.80 7.14
N GLY A 443 -4.03 -0.28 7.30
CA GLY A 443 -3.71 0.79 8.26
C GLY A 443 -2.26 1.17 8.28
#